data_AF-A0A087SYC3-F1
#
_entry.id   AF-A0A087SYC3-F1
#
_cell.length_a   1.000
_cell.length_b   1.000
_cell.length_c   1.000
_cell.angle_alpha   90.00
_cell.angle_beta   90.00
_cell.angle_gamma   90.00
#
_symmetry.space_group_name_H-M   'P 1'
#
loop_
_entity.id
_entity.type
_entity.pdbx_description
1 polymer ?
#
loop_
_entity_poly.entity_id
_entity_poly.type
_entity_poly.pdbx_seq_one_letter_code
_entity_poly.pdbx_strand_id
1 'polypeptide(L)' 'MAVPKPIGGVLLVAVNSLLYLNQSVPPYGISLNSFTDFSTSFPLKPQEGVKLSLDCSSAAFISYDKLVISLKGGEL' A
#
# COMPACT_ATOMS: atom_id res chain seq x y z
N MET A 1 4.63 5.44 -5.73
CA MET A 1 3.80 5.77 -6.92
C MET A 1 3.10 7.10 -6.69
N ALA A 2 3.15 8.03 -7.64
CA ALA A 2 2.43 9.30 -7.52
C ALA A 2 0.92 9.05 -7.63
N VAL A 3 0.14 9.53 -6.66
CA VAL A 3 -1.33 9.40 -6.71
C VAL A 3 -1.88 10.49 -7.64
N PRO A 4 -2.74 10.17 -8.62
CA PRO A 4 -3.28 11.15 -9.54
C PRO A 4 -4.10 12.25 -8.85
N LYS A 5 -4.25 13.39 -9.53
CA LYS A 5 -5.24 14.39 -9.14
C LYS A 5 -6.65 13.79 -9.30
N PRO A 6 -7.62 14.16 -8.43
CA PRO A 6 -7.57 15.25 -7.45
C PRO A 6 -6.96 14.89 -6.08
N ILE A 7 -6.66 13.61 -5.79
CA ILE A 7 -6.22 13.17 -4.46
C ILE A 7 -4.79 13.67 -4.16
N GLY A 8 -3.86 13.46 -5.10
CA GLY A 8 -2.46 13.84 -4.94
C GLY A 8 -1.73 13.06 -3.83
N GLY A 9 -0.46 13.37 -3.61
CA GLY A 9 0.40 12.65 -2.67
C GLY A 9 1.11 11.45 -3.30
N VAL A 10 1.56 10.52 -2.45
CA VAL A 10 2.33 9.34 -2.86
C VAL A 10 1.84 8.10 -2.15
N LEU A 11 1.69 7.01 -2.91
CA LEU A 11 1.46 5.67 -2.40
C LEU A 11 2.79 4.91 -2.36
N LEU A 12 3.24 4.54 -1.17
CA LEU A 12 4.41 3.70 -0.92
C LEU A 12 3.96 2.24 -0.82
N VAL A 13 4.46 1.42 -1.73
CA VAL A 13 4.25 -0.02 -1.76
C VAL A 13 5.46 -0.67 -1.11
N ALA A 14 5.28 -1.19 0.11
CA ALA A 14 6.29 -1.98 0.82
C ALA A 14 5.90 -3.46 0.80
N VAL A 15 6.83 -4.35 1.15
CA VAL A 15 6.62 -5.81 1.05
C VAL A 15 5.39 -6.29 1.83
N ASN A 16 5.17 -5.78 3.04
CA ASN A 16 4.10 -6.24 3.94
C ASN A 16 3.12 -5.12 4.32
N SER A 17 3.23 -3.94 3.69
CA SER A 17 2.44 -2.78 4.06
C SER A 17 2.23 -1.83 2.89
N LEU A 18 1.16 -1.03 2.97
CA LEU A 18 0.83 0.00 2.01
C LEU A 18 0.66 1.32 2.76
N LEU A 19 1.34 2.38 2.31
CA LEU A 19 1.29 3.67 2.98
C LEU A 19 0.90 4.77 2.00
N TYR A 20 -0.02 5.62 2.41
CA TYR A 20 -0.36 6.86 1.74
C TYR A 20 0.21 8.03 2.53
N LEU A 21 1.06 8.82 1.86
CA LEU A 21 1.64 10.03 2.40
C LEU A 21 1.23 11.23 1.56
N ASN A 22 0.88 12.32 2.22
CA ASN A 22 0.64 13.61 1.62
C ASN A 22 1.14 14.69 2.58
N GLN A 23 1.43 15.89 2.08
CA GLN A 23 1.97 17.00 2.88
C GLN A 23 0.92 17.60 3.83
N SER A 24 -0.36 17.39 3.55
CA SER A 24 -1.49 18.00 4.26
C SER A 24 -2.14 17.10 5.31
N VAL A 25 -1.94 15.78 5.24
CA VAL A 25 -2.53 14.82 6.20
C VAL A 25 -1.44 14.01 6.90
N PRO A 26 -1.64 13.59 8.15
CA PRO A 26 -0.72 12.68 8.82
C PRO A 26 -0.50 11.40 8.00
N PRO A 27 0.67 10.75 8.13
CA PRO A 27 0.94 9.48 7.47
C PRO A 27 -0.14 8.44 7.77
N TYR A 28 -0.63 7.76 6.73
CA TYR A 28 -1.58 6.67 6.87
C TYR A 28 -0.98 5.39 6.29
N GLY A 29 -0.90 4.33 7.09
CA GLY A 29 -0.35 3.06 6.66
C GLY A 29 -1.19 1.88 7.13
N ILE A 30 -1.27 0.87 6.28
CA ILE A 30 -1.92 -0.40 6.57
C ILE A 30 -0.92 -1.55 6.52
N SER A 31 -1.12 -2.52 7.40
CA SER A 31 -0.45 -3.81 7.37
C SER A 31 -1.25 -4.79 6.53
N LEU A 32 -0.56 -5.53 5.67
CA LEU A 32 -1.15 -6.52 4.76
C LEU A 32 -0.98 -7.96 5.29
N ASN A 33 -0.19 -8.14 6.35
CA ASN A 33 0.05 -9.41 7.04
C ASN A 33 0.78 -9.19 8.37
N SER A 34 0.84 -10.22 9.22
CA SER A 34 1.43 -10.15 10.56
C SER A 34 2.96 -10.00 10.62
N PHE A 35 3.67 -9.98 9.48
CA PHE A 35 5.13 -9.75 9.51
C PHE A 35 5.46 -8.33 9.97
N THR A 36 4.53 -7.38 9.80
CA THR A 36 4.72 -6.00 10.25
C THR A 36 4.83 -5.86 11.77
N ASP A 37 4.30 -6.80 12.52
CA ASP A 37 4.19 -6.72 13.99
C ASP A 37 5.56 -6.73 14.67
N PHE A 38 6.59 -7.25 13.98
CA PHE A 38 7.96 -7.34 14.48
C PHE A 38 9.00 -6.76 13.51
N SER A 39 8.62 -6.39 12.28
CA SER A 39 9.56 -5.87 11.29
C SER A 39 9.60 -4.33 11.21
N THR A 40 8.66 -3.63 11.83
CA THR A 40 8.64 -2.15 11.81
C THR A 40 7.98 -1.57 13.07
N SER A 41 8.43 -0.39 13.49
CA SER A 41 7.80 0.40 14.56
C SER A 41 6.86 1.48 14.03
N PHE A 42 6.66 1.56 12.70
CA PHE A 42 5.73 2.52 12.11
C PHE A 42 4.28 2.13 12.48
N PRO A 43 3.40 3.09 12.86
CA PRO A 43 2.03 2.78 13.24
C PRO A 43 1.21 2.37 12.01
N LEU A 44 1.03 1.06 11.84
CA LEU A 44 0.24 0.45 10.77
C LEU A 44 -1.08 -0.08 11.32
N LYS A 45 -2.18 0.14 10.59
CA LYS A 45 -3.48 -0.49 10.91
C LYS A 45 -3.58 -1.85 10.21
N PRO A 46 -3.97 -2.94 10.88
CA PRO A 46 -4.18 -4.21 10.21
C PRO A 46 -5.33 -4.11 9.21
N GLN A 47 -5.13 -4.59 7.98
CA GLN A 47 -6.18 -4.66 6.97
C GLN A 47 -6.94 -5.98 7.07
N GLU A 48 -8.20 -5.93 7.47
CA GLU A 48 -9.05 -7.12 7.57
C GLU A 48 -9.31 -7.76 6.20
N GLY A 49 -9.39 -9.09 6.18
CA GLY A 49 -9.65 -9.87 4.97
C GLY A 49 -8.48 -9.94 3.97
N VAL A 50 -7.32 -9.38 4.30
CA VAL A 50 -6.14 -9.36 3.42
C VAL A 50 -4.98 -10.10 4.10
N LYS A 51 -4.35 -11.02 3.36
CA LYS A 51 -3.13 -11.73 3.79
C LYS A 51 -2.25 -11.99 2.57
N LEU A 52 -1.54 -10.95 2.12
CA LEU A 52 -0.68 -10.99 0.94
C LEU A 52 0.62 -10.24 1.18
N SER A 53 1.58 -10.41 0.27
CA SER A 53 2.82 -9.64 0.22
C SER A 53 2.97 -8.98 -1.15
N LEU A 54 3.55 -7.79 -1.17
CA LEU A 54 3.74 -6.96 -2.37
C LEU A 54 5.19 -6.98 -2.87
N ASP A 55 6.00 -7.94 -2.41
CA ASP A 55 7.34 -8.17 -2.96
C ASP A 55 7.26 -8.54 -4.44
N CYS A 56 8.10 -7.88 -5.25
CA CYS A 56 8.12 -8.04 -6.71
C CYS A 56 6.75 -7.85 -7.38
N SER A 57 5.83 -7.11 -6.75
CA SER A 57 4.55 -6.74 -7.34
C SER A 57 4.71 -5.61 -8.37
N SER A 58 3.79 -5.57 -9.33
CA SER A 58 3.62 -4.46 -10.27
C SER A 58 2.28 -3.80 -10.01
N ALA A 59 2.21 -2.48 -10.05
CA ALA A 59 0.98 -1.75 -9.76
C ALA A 59 0.76 -0.60 -10.74
N ALA A 60 -0.50 -0.35 -11.09
CA ALA A 60 -0.89 0.73 -12.00
C ALA A 60 -2.24 1.32 -11.59
N PHE A 61 -2.35 2.66 -11.70
CA PHE A 61 -3.63 3.34 -11.52
C PHE A 61 -4.50 3.15 -12.76
N ILE A 62 -5.72 2.66 -12.56
CA ILE A 62 -6.75 2.53 -13.62
C ILE A 62 -7.80 3.65 -13.54
N SER A 63 -7.81 4.39 -12.44
CA SER A 63 -8.57 5.61 -12.18
C SER A 63 -7.78 6.46 -11.18
N TYR A 64 -8.22 7.69 -10.92
CA TYR A 64 -7.56 8.55 -9.93
C TYR A 64 -7.61 7.98 -8.49
N ASP A 65 -8.58 7.09 -8.22
CA ASP A 65 -8.89 6.47 -6.93
C ASP A 65 -8.77 4.94 -6.92
N LYS A 66 -8.45 4.31 -8.07
CA LYS A 66 -8.39 2.85 -8.20
C LYS A 66 -7.03 2.41 -8.70
N LEU A 67 -6.46 1.46 -7.98
CA LEU A 67 -5.18 0.84 -8.26
C LEU A 67 -5.41 -0.65 -8.54
N VAL A 68 -4.75 -1.17 -9.58
CA VAL A 68 -4.61 -2.60 -9.82
C VAL A 68 -3.20 -3.00 -9.44
N ILE A 69 -3.04 -4.14 -8.77
CA ILE A 69 -1.74 -4.68 -8.37
C ILE A 69 -1.66 -6.12 -8.86
N SER A 70 -0.66 -6.43 -9.68
CA SER A 70 -0.27 -7.79 -10.01
C SER A 70 0.77 -8.26 -9.01
N LEU A 71 0.46 -9.31 -8.25
CA LEU A 71 1.38 -9.94 -7.31
C LEU A 71 2.43 -10.78 -8.04
N LYS A 72 3.48 -11.19 -7.33
CA LYS A 72 4.56 -12.03 -7.90
C LYS A 72 4.08 -13.37 -8.48
N GLY A 73 2.95 -13.90 -8.01
CA GLY A 73 2.33 -15.11 -8.53
C GLY A 73 1.40 -14.88 -9.72
N GLY A 74 1.20 -13.62 -10.13
CA GLY A 74 0.30 -13.23 -11.21
C GLY A 74 -1.14 -12.98 -10.78
N GLU A 75 -1.46 -13.09 -9.48
CA GLU A 75 -2.76 -12.69 -8.95
C GLU A 75 -3.01 -11.18 -9.16
N LEU A 76 -4.25 -10.78 -9.42
CA LEU A 76 -4.70 -9.40 -9.68
C LEU A 76 -5.69 -8.91 -8.63
#